data_AF-A0A7J2NG96-F1
#
_entry.id   AF-A0A7J2NG96-F1
#
_cell.length_a   1.000
_cell.length_b   1.000
_cell.length_c   1.000
_cell.angle_alpha   90.00
_cell.angle_beta   90.00
_cell.angle_gamma   90.00
#
_symmetry.space_group_name_H-M   'P 1'
#
loop_
_entity.id
_entity.type
_entity.pdbx_description
1 polymer ?
#
loop_
_entity_poly.entity_id
_entity_poly.type
_entity_poly.pdbx_seq_one_letter_code
_entity_poly.pdbx_strand_id
1 'polypeptide(L)'
;MKTSAAQLVLILLSAGLFLITTSSGAGALDYTSVSNADIILINTRDWQASFSAMQLASILSKPTKIIFSDEQMIRYINTVRLRSVLVIQEGRKSSQRIETLLRGKGTYYTVAGKSDLEGLFQDMYETGEIKGFYVVPGNDASFSLVSLASALREEKVHLFAESQNINDIIDSVSGKECRVVALSGTDWIEQVPCGERTIKDTKYDLSIFFSEKILSETETRQIIITDGRFIEQGFFQKSSPVVLIGKSFIPESIEKHIAEEEQIEFIVLVGNEIIPLVSALKTRIENTYKRSISFIVRFGKTSAEDDQISALDIIFTNLPEPQLALVRAIYNTVSEELILSLREEGNVKTFAVGSVDAEDSGQEQVQASDENPFEIMPGETITRAYALGLEDIAEAIVSFLYGETPQDFDKKLEFSHNQIQQIEIEDFSEIGIEKAIYIREIDAFVVYLKNSEESRTYARGRISSLNINGQDITVASMQDAIMAPGESGKLIFRAKMDTLDFEANPQVQVTVFYGSRSDLLFKEKTRMLNYSIKLIRHQEAVLISGLLAAFAIMLIFLRRRKKKKLKMLV
;
A
#
# COMPACT_ATOMS: atom_id res chain seq x y z
N MET A 1 36.67 59.30 -51.24
CA MET A 1 36.25 59.76 -49.89
C MET A 1 36.24 58.56 -48.98
N LYS A 2 36.88 58.70 -47.82
CA LYS A 2 37.09 57.66 -46.81
C LYS A 2 35.76 57.27 -46.18
N THR A 3 35.31 56.04 -46.39
CA THR A 3 34.30 55.42 -45.54
C THR A 3 34.94 55.14 -44.19
N SER A 4 34.46 55.88 -43.18
CA SER A 4 34.95 55.84 -41.81
C SER A 4 34.66 54.49 -41.17
N ALA A 5 35.65 53.94 -40.47
CA ALA A 5 35.55 52.75 -39.61
C ALA A 5 34.42 52.83 -38.55
N ALA A 6 33.79 54.00 -38.37
CA ALA A 6 32.64 54.17 -37.50
C ALA A 6 31.33 53.56 -38.02
N GLN A 7 31.17 53.33 -39.33
CA GLN A 7 29.97 52.69 -39.88
C GLN A 7 29.98 51.16 -39.78
N LEU A 8 31.15 50.52 -39.63
CA LEU A 8 31.24 49.08 -39.39
C LEU A 8 30.92 48.71 -37.93
N VAL A 9 31.16 49.62 -36.98
CA VAL A 9 30.89 49.40 -35.55
C VAL A 9 29.40 49.54 -35.22
N LEU A 10 28.64 50.34 -35.97
CA LEU A 10 27.20 50.51 -35.73
C LEU A 10 26.33 49.36 -36.30
N ILE A 11 26.83 48.65 -37.32
CA ILE A 11 26.16 47.45 -37.86
C ILE A 11 26.43 46.23 -36.98
N LEU A 12 27.56 46.18 -36.27
CA LEU A 12 27.84 45.16 -35.25
C LEU A 12 27.12 45.39 -33.91
N LEU A 13 26.57 46.59 -33.67
CA LEU A 13 25.81 46.93 -32.45
C LEU A 13 24.28 46.84 -32.62
N SER A 14 23.78 46.62 -33.83
CA SER A 14 22.34 46.47 -34.14
C SER A 14 21.93 45.07 -34.59
N ALA A 15 22.89 44.16 -34.79
CA ALA A 15 22.64 42.73 -34.74
C ALA A 15 22.48 42.35 -33.26
N GLY A 16 21.23 42.36 -32.81
CA GLY A 16 20.83 42.01 -31.45
C GLY A 16 21.62 40.83 -30.92
N LEU A 17 22.38 41.14 -29.87
CA LEU A 17 23.03 40.19 -28.99
C LEU A 17 21.92 39.35 -28.33
N PHE A 18 21.38 38.38 -29.07
CA PHE A 18 20.75 37.21 -28.47
C PHE A 18 21.91 36.48 -27.79
N LEU A 19 22.20 36.90 -26.56
CA LEU A 19 22.91 36.11 -25.59
C LEU A 19 22.06 34.85 -25.40
N ILE A 20 22.30 33.86 -26.25
CA ILE A 20 21.97 32.47 -25.94
C ILE A 20 22.91 32.15 -24.80
N THR A 21 22.48 32.48 -23.58
CA THR A 21 23.03 31.87 -22.38
C THR A 21 22.74 30.38 -22.52
N THR A 22 23.69 29.64 -23.06
CA THR A 22 23.73 28.19 -22.91
C THR A 22 24.06 27.91 -21.45
N SER A 23 23.09 28.14 -20.56
CA SER A 23 23.14 27.63 -19.20
C SER A 23 22.91 26.12 -19.29
N SER A 24 23.99 25.39 -19.53
CA SER A 24 24.06 23.95 -19.26
C SER A 24 24.20 23.68 -17.74
N GLY A 25 23.87 24.66 -16.90
CA GLY A 25 23.72 24.49 -15.46
C GLY A 25 22.30 24.03 -15.18
N ALA A 26 22.17 23.06 -14.28
CA ALA A 26 20.90 22.58 -13.74
C ALA A 26 20.16 23.70 -13.01
N GLY A 27 19.54 24.62 -13.76
CA GLY A 27 18.62 25.60 -13.24
C GLY A 27 17.42 24.90 -12.65
N ALA A 28 16.96 25.35 -11.49
CA ALA A 28 15.67 24.93 -10.95
C ALA A 28 14.58 25.18 -11.99
N LEU A 29 13.57 24.30 -12.01
CA LEU A 29 12.44 24.40 -12.91
C LEU A 29 11.59 25.62 -12.52
N ASP A 30 11.76 26.76 -13.20
CA ASP A 30 10.98 27.97 -12.94
C ASP A 30 9.59 27.88 -13.61
N TYR A 31 8.54 28.23 -12.87
CA TYR A 31 7.17 28.40 -13.35
C TYR A 31 7.06 29.11 -14.69
N THR A 32 7.83 30.18 -14.90
CA THR A 32 7.81 30.95 -16.15
C THR A 32 8.21 30.10 -17.36
N SER A 33 9.15 29.16 -17.19
CA SER A 33 9.56 28.26 -18.26
C SER A 33 8.49 27.21 -18.59
N VAL A 34 7.75 26.78 -17.57
CA VAL A 34 6.72 25.75 -17.65
C VAL A 34 5.41 26.30 -18.24
N SER A 35 4.97 27.47 -17.81
CA SER A 35 3.76 28.13 -18.33
C SER A 35 3.87 28.47 -19.82
N ASN A 36 5.10 28.71 -20.30
CA ASN A 36 5.43 28.94 -21.70
C ASN A 36 5.56 27.66 -22.55
N ALA A 37 5.43 26.46 -21.97
CA ALA A 37 5.39 25.23 -22.75
C ALA A 37 4.10 25.15 -23.58
N ASP A 38 4.20 24.70 -24.84
CA ASP A 38 3.04 24.44 -25.69
C ASP A 38 2.41 23.08 -25.35
N ILE A 39 3.24 22.12 -24.92
CA ILE A 39 2.85 20.74 -24.58
C ILE A 39 3.75 20.18 -23.48
N ILE A 40 3.17 19.28 -22.68
CA ILE A 40 3.89 18.49 -21.69
C ILE A 40 4.01 17.04 -22.20
N LEU A 41 5.24 16.58 -22.40
CA LEU A 41 5.55 15.20 -22.78
C LEU A 41 5.95 14.42 -21.53
N ILE A 42 5.26 13.30 -21.28
CA ILE A 42 5.49 12.46 -20.09
C ILE A 42 6.17 11.17 -20.54
N ASN A 43 7.43 10.99 -20.11
CA ASN A 43 8.29 9.84 -20.40
C ASN A 43 8.88 9.26 -19.12
N THR A 44 7.99 8.80 -18.25
CA THR A 44 8.33 8.15 -17.00
C THR A 44 7.33 7.03 -16.73
N ARG A 45 7.78 5.95 -16.07
CA ARG A 45 6.90 4.89 -15.57
C ARG A 45 6.52 5.11 -14.11
N ASP A 46 7.15 6.09 -13.45
CA ASP A 46 6.72 6.55 -12.13
C ASP A 46 5.33 7.18 -12.25
N TRP A 47 4.36 6.49 -11.65
CA TRP A 47 2.96 6.89 -11.69
C TRP A 47 2.72 8.21 -10.95
N GLN A 48 3.45 8.49 -9.87
CA GLN A 48 3.31 9.74 -9.10
C GLN A 48 3.81 10.92 -9.94
N ALA A 49 4.99 10.78 -10.56
CA ALA A 49 5.52 11.81 -11.46
C ALA A 49 4.59 12.06 -12.66
N SER A 50 4.01 10.99 -13.21
CA SER A 50 3.06 11.09 -14.31
C SER A 50 1.76 11.75 -13.90
N PHE A 51 1.24 11.40 -12.71
CA PHE A 51 0.05 12.00 -12.14
C PHE A 51 0.25 13.49 -11.92
N SER A 52 1.34 13.89 -11.26
CA SER A 52 1.69 15.30 -11.03
C SER A 52 1.83 16.07 -12.35
N ALA A 53 2.47 15.47 -13.37
CA ALA A 53 2.61 16.10 -14.68
C ALA A 53 1.26 16.31 -15.39
N MET A 54 0.35 15.33 -15.32
CA MET A 54 -1.00 15.48 -15.87
C MET A 54 -1.84 16.48 -15.08
N GLN A 55 -1.69 16.52 -13.76
CA GLN A 55 -2.37 17.51 -12.93
C GLN A 55 -1.89 18.92 -13.25
N LEU A 56 -0.58 19.12 -13.33
CA LEU A 56 0.05 20.37 -13.75
C LEU A 56 -0.49 20.81 -15.12
N ALA A 57 -0.55 19.89 -16.08
CA ALA A 57 -1.08 20.20 -17.40
C ALA A 57 -2.56 20.63 -17.38
N SER A 58 -3.39 19.97 -16.55
CA SER A 58 -4.80 20.33 -16.39
C SER A 58 -4.95 21.73 -15.78
N ILE A 59 -4.16 22.06 -14.75
CA ILE A 59 -4.13 23.40 -14.14
C ILE A 59 -3.75 24.46 -15.16
N LEU A 60 -2.69 24.22 -15.93
CA LEU A 60 -2.18 25.14 -16.94
C LEU A 60 -2.97 25.11 -18.27
N SER A 61 -4.00 24.27 -18.36
CA SER A 61 -4.76 24.01 -19.61
C SER A 61 -3.86 23.68 -20.80
N LYS A 62 -2.81 22.88 -20.57
CA LYS A 62 -1.86 22.43 -21.59
C LYS A 62 -2.18 21.02 -22.09
N PRO A 63 -1.97 20.73 -23.38
CA PRO A 63 -2.04 19.36 -23.87
C PRO A 63 -0.94 18.51 -23.23
N THR A 64 -1.25 17.22 -23.05
CA THR A 64 -0.28 16.21 -22.61
C THR A 64 -0.17 15.09 -23.61
N LYS A 65 1.03 14.49 -23.69
CA LYS A 65 1.26 13.24 -24.41
C LYS A 65 2.12 12.31 -23.57
N ILE A 66 1.60 11.12 -23.30
CA ILE A 66 2.32 10.06 -22.61
C ILE A 66 3.10 9.27 -23.66
N ILE A 67 4.37 9.01 -23.37
CA ILE A 67 5.32 8.40 -24.29
C ILE A 67 6.17 7.44 -23.48
N PHE A 68 6.18 6.14 -23.84
CA PHE A 68 6.84 5.10 -23.03
C PHE A 68 8.22 4.69 -23.57
N SER A 69 8.68 5.34 -24.65
CA SER A 69 9.96 5.05 -25.27
C SER A 69 10.50 6.24 -26.05
N ASP A 70 11.83 6.33 -26.12
CA ASP A 70 12.54 7.29 -26.95
C ASP A 70 12.12 7.21 -28.43
N GLU A 71 11.84 6.01 -28.95
CA GLU A 71 11.41 5.86 -30.34
C GLU A 71 10.03 6.48 -30.60
N GLN A 72 9.08 6.29 -29.67
CA GLN A 72 7.79 6.96 -29.75
C GLN A 72 7.97 8.48 -29.62
N MET A 73 8.89 8.93 -28.76
CA MET A 73 9.19 10.35 -28.61
C MET A 73 9.76 10.95 -29.89
N ILE A 74 10.73 10.27 -30.51
CA ILE A 74 11.35 10.69 -31.77
C ILE A 74 10.32 10.73 -32.88
N ARG A 75 9.44 9.72 -32.99
CA ARG A 75 8.34 9.70 -33.96
C ARG A 75 7.43 10.90 -33.74
N TYR A 76 6.98 11.12 -32.51
CA TYR A 76 6.10 12.23 -32.16
C TYR A 76 6.74 13.61 -32.47
N ILE A 77 7.97 13.84 -31.99
CA ILE A 77 8.71 15.08 -32.27
C ILE A 77 8.90 15.28 -33.78
N ASN A 78 9.06 14.20 -34.56
CA ASN A 78 9.18 14.30 -36.00
C ASN A 78 7.88 14.66 -36.72
N THR A 79 6.75 14.14 -36.25
CA THR A 79 5.42 14.38 -36.84
C THR A 79 4.86 15.76 -36.46
N VAL A 80 5.14 16.25 -35.25
CA VAL A 80 4.50 17.46 -34.71
C VAL A 80 5.44 18.66 -34.76
N ARG A 81 4.89 19.84 -35.05
CA ARG A 81 5.62 21.11 -34.95
C ARG A 81 5.51 21.65 -33.52
N LEU A 82 6.60 21.53 -32.78
CA LEU A 82 6.70 21.95 -31.38
C LEU A 82 7.52 23.25 -31.28
N ARG A 83 7.02 24.30 -30.62
CA ARG A 83 7.83 25.52 -30.36
C ARG A 83 8.47 25.47 -28.99
N SER A 84 7.69 25.08 -27.97
CA SER A 84 8.15 24.96 -26.59
C SER A 84 7.61 23.68 -25.94
N VAL A 85 8.46 22.91 -25.26
CA VAL A 85 8.10 21.60 -24.70
C VAL A 85 8.63 21.45 -23.28
N LEU A 86 7.79 20.97 -22.36
CA LEU A 86 8.26 20.43 -21.08
C LEU A 86 8.30 18.91 -21.18
N VAL A 87 9.46 18.31 -20.92
CA VAL A 87 9.64 16.85 -20.90
C VAL A 87 9.76 16.41 -19.43
N ILE A 88 8.81 15.61 -18.96
CA ILE A 88 8.83 14.96 -17.66
C ILE A 88 9.38 13.55 -17.83
N GLN A 89 10.40 13.16 -17.08
CA GLN A 89 11.03 11.85 -17.21
C GLN A 89 11.72 11.37 -15.94
N GLU A 90 12.14 10.11 -15.93
CA GLU A 90 12.92 9.53 -14.82
C GLU A 90 14.30 10.19 -14.73
N GLY A 91 14.42 11.14 -13.80
CA GLY A 91 15.62 11.93 -13.60
C GLY A 91 15.82 13.05 -14.63
N ARG A 92 16.84 13.89 -14.38
CA ARG A 92 17.06 15.15 -15.12
C ARG A 92 17.79 15.02 -16.46
N LYS A 93 18.30 13.84 -16.82
CA LYS A 93 19.07 13.66 -18.06
C LYS A 93 18.18 13.06 -19.13
N SER A 94 17.79 13.87 -20.12
CA SER A 94 17.10 13.32 -21.29
C SER A 94 18.08 12.55 -22.15
N SER A 95 17.56 11.65 -23.00
CA SER A 95 18.45 10.99 -23.94
C SER A 95 19.05 12.06 -24.85
N GLN A 96 20.37 12.05 -24.97
CA GLN A 96 21.11 13.04 -25.77
C GLN A 96 20.54 13.14 -27.19
N ARG A 97 19.94 12.05 -27.68
CA ARG A 97 19.24 11.97 -28.97
C ARG A 97 17.96 12.80 -29.01
N ILE A 98 17.10 12.73 -27.98
CA ILE A 98 15.88 13.56 -27.88
C ILE A 98 16.26 15.04 -27.84
N GLU A 99 17.22 15.40 -27.00
CA GLU A 99 17.70 16.78 -26.88
C GLU A 99 18.24 17.33 -28.20
N THR A 100 19.09 16.54 -28.88
CA THR A 100 19.65 16.90 -30.19
C THR A 100 18.54 17.08 -31.23
N LEU A 101 17.50 16.24 -31.19
CA LEU A 101 16.38 16.32 -32.11
C LEU A 101 15.54 17.59 -31.88
N LEU A 102 15.19 17.90 -30.63
CA LEU A 102 14.45 19.11 -30.28
C LEU A 102 15.22 20.38 -30.68
N ARG A 103 16.52 20.44 -30.36
CA ARG A 103 17.40 21.55 -30.79
C ARG A 103 17.50 21.65 -32.30
N GLY A 104 17.66 20.53 -32.99
CA GLY A 104 17.74 20.47 -34.46
C GLY A 104 16.48 20.98 -35.15
N LYS A 105 15.31 20.87 -34.49
CA LYS A 105 14.04 21.45 -34.94
C LYS A 105 13.81 22.90 -34.50
N GLY A 106 14.72 23.48 -33.74
CA GLY A 106 14.56 24.83 -33.16
C GLY A 106 13.50 24.89 -32.08
N THR A 107 13.17 23.77 -31.43
CA THR A 107 12.21 23.68 -30.33
C THR A 107 12.91 24.05 -29.02
N TYR A 108 12.34 24.99 -28.26
CA TYR A 108 12.73 25.24 -26.88
C TYR A 108 12.26 24.08 -26.01
N TYR A 109 13.10 23.58 -25.11
CA TYR A 109 12.71 22.47 -24.25
C TYR A 109 13.29 22.60 -22.85
N THR A 110 12.52 22.13 -21.88
CA THR A 110 12.93 21.97 -20.49
C THR A 110 12.72 20.51 -20.08
N VAL A 111 13.64 19.95 -19.29
CA VAL A 111 13.55 18.57 -18.77
C VAL A 111 13.38 18.64 -17.27
N ALA A 112 12.41 17.91 -16.73
CA ALA A 112 12.13 17.87 -15.30
C ALA A 112 11.90 16.43 -14.81
N GLY A 113 12.31 16.16 -13.57
CA GLY A 113 11.97 14.95 -12.83
C GLY A 113 10.90 15.19 -11.77
N LYS A 114 10.56 14.14 -11.01
CA LYS A 114 9.57 14.20 -9.92
C LYS A 114 9.86 15.31 -8.91
N SER A 115 11.08 15.39 -8.39
CA SER A 115 11.48 16.40 -7.40
C SER A 115 11.36 17.84 -7.93
N ASP A 116 11.49 18.03 -9.25
CA ASP A 116 11.35 19.34 -9.88
C ASP A 116 9.88 19.78 -9.93
N LEU A 117 8.93 18.83 -10.02
CA LEU A 117 7.50 19.11 -9.98
C LEU A 117 7.05 19.55 -8.58
N GLU A 118 7.59 18.94 -7.52
CA GLU A 118 7.29 19.34 -6.14
C GLU A 118 7.75 20.78 -5.87
N GLY A 119 8.98 21.12 -6.29
CA GLY A 119 9.48 22.50 -6.22
C GLY A 119 8.62 23.49 -7.02
N LEU A 120 8.26 23.12 -8.26
CA LEU A 120 7.37 23.93 -9.09
C LEU A 120 6.01 24.19 -8.45
N PHE A 121 5.43 23.21 -7.76
CA PHE A 121 4.16 23.40 -7.05
C PHE A 121 4.30 24.36 -5.87
N GLN A 122 5.45 24.39 -5.20
CA GLN A 122 5.74 25.41 -4.19
C GLN A 122 5.79 26.80 -4.84
N ASP A 123 6.52 26.95 -5.95
CA ASP A 123 6.59 28.21 -6.67
C ASP A 123 5.20 28.67 -7.14
N MET A 124 4.38 27.77 -7.66
CA MET A 124 2.99 28.06 -8.09
C MET A 124 2.11 28.51 -6.93
N TYR A 125 2.30 27.96 -5.73
CA TYR A 125 1.58 28.41 -4.54
C TYR A 125 2.02 29.83 -4.16
N GLU A 126 3.32 30.10 -4.17
CA GLU A 126 3.87 31.42 -3.84
C GLU A 126 3.43 32.50 -4.83
N THR A 127 3.25 32.16 -6.10
CA THR A 127 2.71 33.06 -7.12
C THR A 127 1.18 33.17 -7.12
N GLY A 128 0.48 32.37 -6.31
CA GLY A 128 -0.98 32.35 -6.22
C GLY A 128 -1.68 31.65 -7.39
N GLU A 129 -0.94 30.86 -8.18
CA GLU A 129 -1.46 30.08 -9.31
C GLU A 129 -2.18 28.80 -8.84
N ILE A 130 -1.83 28.33 -7.64
CA ILE A 130 -2.58 27.32 -6.89
C ILE A 130 -2.90 27.86 -5.50
N LYS A 131 -4.00 27.38 -4.92
CA LYS A 131 -4.50 27.82 -3.61
C LYS A 131 -4.02 26.96 -2.46
N GLY A 132 -3.49 25.77 -2.71
CA GLY A 132 -3.07 24.85 -1.66
C GLY A 132 -2.81 23.42 -2.11
N PHE A 133 -2.86 22.50 -1.14
CA PHE A 133 -2.41 21.11 -1.33
C PHE A 133 -3.42 20.06 -0.85
N TYR A 134 -3.47 18.93 -1.54
CA TYR A 134 -4.04 17.68 -1.05
C TYR A 134 -2.89 16.78 -0.64
N VAL A 135 -2.85 16.34 0.62
CA VAL A 135 -1.86 15.38 1.09
C VAL A 135 -2.49 13.99 1.09
N VAL A 136 -1.92 13.09 0.29
CA VAL A 136 -2.44 11.75 0.01
C VAL A 136 -1.36 10.69 0.20
N PRO A 137 -1.71 9.43 0.55
CA PRO A 137 -0.75 8.32 0.56
C PRO A 137 -0.03 8.16 -0.78
N GLY A 138 1.30 8.05 -0.74
CA GLY A 138 2.13 7.84 -1.93
C GLY A 138 2.17 6.37 -2.40
N ASN A 139 1.79 5.41 -1.57
CA ASN A 139 1.83 3.99 -1.92
C ASN A 139 0.59 3.51 -2.67
N ASP A 140 -0.43 4.35 -2.86
CA ASP A 140 -1.69 3.97 -3.51
C ASP A 140 -2.25 5.16 -4.31
N ALA A 141 -2.46 4.95 -5.61
CA ALA A 141 -2.99 5.96 -6.51
C ALA A 141 -4.50 6.21 -6.34
N SER A 142 -5.22 5.30 -5.68
CA SER A 142 -6.66 5.35 -5.48
C SER A 142 -7.10 6.66 -4.81
N PHE A 143 -6.38 7.09 -3.76
CA PHE A 143 -6.58 8.35 -3.05
C PHE A 143 -6.52 9.56 -3.98
N SER A 144 -5.49 9.58 -4.83
CA SER A 144 -5.24 10.69 -5.74
C SER A 144 -6.28 10.74 -6.85
N LEU A 145 -6.71 9.59 -7.37
CA LEU A 145 -7.73 9.47 -8.40
C LEU A 145 -9.09 9.99 -7.92
N VAL A 146 -9.53 9.57 -6.72
CA VAL A 146 -10.86 9.94 -6.20
C VAL A 146 -10.93 11.42 -5.81
N SER A 147 -9.84 12.00 -5.31
CA SER A 147 -9.81 13.43 -4.95
C SER A 147 -9.47 14.36 -6.11
N LEU A 148 -9.09 13.85 -7.28
CA LEU A 148 -8.56 14.63 -8.39
C LEU A 148 -9.46 15.76 -8.85
N ALA A 149 -10.74 15.45 -9.15
CA ALA A 149 -11.69 16.45 -9.62
C ALA A 149 -11.89 17.57 -8.58
N SER A 150 -11.98 17.22 -7.29
CA SER A 150 -12.10 18.17 -6.18
C SER A 150 -10.86 19.06 -6.07
N ALA A 151 -9.66 18.47 -6.15
CA ALA A 151 -8.41 19.23 -6.08
C ALA A 151 -8.30 20.22 -7.25
N LEU A 152 -8.62 19.80 -8.48
CA LEU A 152 -8.56 20.68 -9.66
C LEU A 152 -9.60 21.82 -9.62
N ARG A 153 -10.75 21.62 -8.98
CA ARG A 153 -11.77 22.66 -8.76
C ARG A 153 -11.35 23.66 -7.69
N GLU A 154 -10.75 23.16 -6.62
CA GLU A 154 -10.22 23.98 -5.52
C GLU A 154 -8.88 24.65 -5.88
N GLU A 155 -8.36 24.43 -7.10
CA GLU A 155 -7.05 24.90 -7.55
C GLU A 155 -5.92 24.43 -6.61
N LYS A 156 -6.00 23.18 -6.16
CA LYS A 156 -5.00 22.54 -5.30
C LYS A 156 -4.28 21.40 -6.02
N VAL A 157 -3.07 21.08 -5.57
CA VAL A 157 -2.22 20.01 -6.12
C VAL A 157 -1.99 18.89 -5.12
N HIS A 158 -1.74 17.66 -5.59
CA HIS A 158 -1.45 16.54 -4.70
C HIS A 158 0.02 16.53 -4.29
N LEU A 159 0.27 16.29 -3.00
CA LEU A 159 1.56 15.91 -2.44
C LEU A 159 1.44 14.48 -1.90
N PHE A 160 2.42 13.64 -2.25
CA PHE A 160 2.42 12.22 -1.90
C PHE A 160 3.22 12.00 -0.62
N ALA A 161 2.53 11.62 0.44
CA ALA A 161 3.10 11.38 1.75
C ALA A 161 3.35 9.89 1.99
N GLU A 162 4.55 9.59 2.45
CA GLU A 162 5.04 8.28 2.87
C GLU A 162 5.87 8.47 4.16
N SER A 163 6.06 7.41 4.94
CA SER A 163 6.78 7.51 6.21
C SER A 163 8.21 8.05 6.03
N GLN A 164 8.85 7.81 4.88
CA GLN A 164 10.21 8.32 4.63
C GLN A 164 10.31 9.81 4.27
N ASN A 165 9.24 10.46 3.79
CA ASN A 165 9.26 11.86 3.35
C ASN A 165 8.30 12.77 4.13
N ILE A 166 7.67 12.27 5.20
CA ILE A 166 6.64 13.00 5.93
C ILE A 166 7.11 14.36 6.45
N ASN A 167 8.37 14.49 6.88
CA ASN A 167 8.92 15.76 7.34
C ASN A 167 8.96 16.81 6.23
N ASP A 168 9.35 16.41 5.01
CA ASP A 168 9.37 17.30 3.84
C ASP A 168 7.95 17.76 3.47
N ILE A 169 6.96 16.87 3.64
CA ILE A 169 5.54 17.18 3.43
C ILE A 169 5.05 18.18 4.48
N ILE A 170 5.38 17.98 5.76
CA ILE A 170 5.01 18.89 6.86
C ILE A 170 5.57 20.29 6.59
N ASP A 171 6.86 20.39 6.24
CA ASP A 171 7.50 21.65 5.89
C ASP A 171 6.84 22.30 4.67
N SER A 172 6.46 21.48 3.68
CA SER A 172 5.81 21.94 2.45
C SER A 172 4.43 22.55 2.68
N VAL A 173 3.66 22.06 3.67
CA VAL A 173 2.27 22.51 3.90
C VAL A 173 2.09 23.40 5.14
N SER A 174 3.11 23.57 5.97
CA SER A 174 3.04 24.36 7.19
C SER A 174 2.63 25.82 6.90
N GLY A 175 1.53 26.26 7.49
CA GLY A 175 0.97 27.60 7.30
C GLY A 175 0.27 27.84 5.97
N LYS A 176 0.01 26.79 5.18
CA LYS A 176 -0.66 26.86 3.86
C LYS A 176 -2.02 26.17 3.91
N GLU A 177 -2.89 26.47 2.94
CA GLU A 177 -4.14 25.72 2.82
C GLU A 177 -3.85 24.29 2.38
N CYS A 178 -4.27 23.31 3.18
CA CYS A 178 -4.16 21.91 2.80
C CYS A 178 -5.26 21.03 3.37
N ARG A 179 -5.51 19.92 2.67
CA ARG A 179 -6.43 18.85 3.08
C ARG A 179 -5.70 17.52 3.10
N VAL A 180 -5.84 16.74 4.17
CA VAL A 180 -5.41 15.33 4.20
C VAL A 180 -6.54 14.45 3.67
N VAL A 181 -6.20 13.51 2.77
CA VAL A 181 -7.11 12.51 2.22
C VAL A 181 -6.48 11.14 2.40
N ALA A 182 -7.05 10.29 3.24
CA ALA A 182 -6.44 9.01 3.63
C ALA A 182 -7.48 8.02 4.21
N LEU A 183 -7.06 6.78 4.47
CA LEU A 183 -7.88 5.82 5.23
C LEU A 183 -7.60 5.91 6.73
N SER A 184 -8.60 5.52 7.52
CA SER A 184 -8.47 5.27 8.96
C SER A 184 -7.29 4.33 9.21
N GLY A 185 -6.41 4.71 10.14
CA GLY A 185 -5.20 3.94 10.46
C GLY A 185 -3.96 4.27 9.61
N THR A 186 -3.99 5.29 8.75
CA THR A 186 -2.75 5.74 8.08
C THR A 186 -1.83 6.48 9.05
N ASP A 187 -0.61 5.99 9.20
CA ASP A 187 0.32 6.30 10.30
C ASP A 187 0.78 7.77 10.43
N TRP A 188 0.73 8.54 9.35
CA TRP A 188 1.27 9.91 9.32
C TRP A 188 0.21 11.00 9.38
N ILE A 189 -1.09 10.64 9.34
CA ILE A 189 -2.19 11.62 9.23
C ILE A 189 -2.11 12.66 10.35
N GLU A 190 -1.88 12.25 11.60
CA GLU A 190 -1.83 13.15 12.77
C GLU A 190 -0.63 14.12 12.77
N GLN A 191 0.42 13.82 12.01
CA GLN A 191 1.62 14.65 11.97
C GLN A 191 1.49 15.83 11.00
N VAL A 192 0.59 15.73 10.00
CA VAL A 192 0.45 16.75 8.95
C VAL A 192 -0.42 17.92 9.45
N PRO A 193 0.08 19.17 9.45
CA PRO A 193 -0.61 20.31 10.04
C PRO A 193 -1.71 20.88 9.12
N CYS A 194 -2.53 20.03 8.50
CA CYS A 194 -3.69 20.45 7.70
C CYS A 194 -4.93 20.62 8.57
N GLY A 195 -5.63 21.75 8.36
CA GLY A 195 -6.89 22.05 9.04
C GLY A 195 -8.06 21.19 8.56
N GLU A 196 -8.04 20.74 7.30
CA GLU A 196 -9.10 19.91 6.73
C GLU A 196 -8.64 18.46 6.54
N ARG A 197 -9.52 17.51 6.86
CA ARG A 197 -9.23 16.07 6.81
C ARG A 197 -10.43 15.32 6.27
N THR A 198 -10.20 14.45 5.30
CA THR A 198 -11.16 13.48 4.78
C THR A 198 -10.60 12.09 5.01
N ILE A 199 -11.03 11.48 6.13
CA ILE A 199 -10.61 10.15 6.56
C ILE A 199 -11.81 9.22 6.46
N LYS A 200 -11.64 8.08 5.79
CA LYS A 200 -12.68 7.06 5.59
C LYS A 200 -12.13 5.68 5.92
N ASP A 201 -13.00 4.72 6.17
CA ASP A 201 -12.57 3.36 6.51
C ASP A 201 -12.18 2.55 5.27
N THR A 202 -12.75 2.89 4.11
CA THR A 202 -12.51 2.18 2.84
C THR A 202 -12.23 3.17 1.68
N LYS A 203 -11.51 2.71 0.66
CA LYS A 203 -11.27 3.48 -0.57
C LYS A 203 -12.58 3.72 -1.35
N TYR A 204 -13.56 2.82 -1.20
CA TYR A 204 -14.87 2.95 -1.81
C TYR A 204 -15.70 4.05 -1.16
N ASP A 205 -15.76 4.12 0.17
CA ASP A 205 -16.44 5.21 0.89
C ASP A 205 -15.80 6.57 0.61
N LEU A 206 -14.48 6.58 0.42
CA LEU A 206 -13.76 7.77 -0.01
C LEU A 206 -14.17 8.20 -1.42
N SER A 207 -14.30 7.24 -2.35
CA SER A 207 -14.75 7.50 -3.72
C SER A 207 -16.20 7.98 -3.78
N ILE A 208 -17.10 7.43 -2.94
CA ILE A 208 -18.48 7.89 -2.80
C ILE A 208 -18.50 9.32 -2.29
N PHE A 209 -17.76 9.62 -1.22
CA PHE A 209 -17.69 10.97 -0.65
C PHE A 209 -17.28 12.02 -1.68
N PHE A 210 -16.21 11.77 -2.46
CA PHE A 210 -15.80 12.70 -3.50
C PHE A 210 -16.78 12.74 -4.67
N SER A 211 -17.43 11.62 -5.00
CA SER A 211 -18.49 11.60 -6.01
C SER A 211 -19.66 12.49 -5.62
N GLU A 212 -20.21 12.33 -4.42
CA GLU A 212 -21.31 13.14 -3.88
C GLU A 212 -20.94 14.63 -3.83
N LYS A 213 -19.72 14.92 -3.36
CA LYS A 213 -19.21 16.30 -3.33
C LYS A 213 -19.16 16.92 -4.73
N ILE A 214 -18.63 16.21 -5.73
CA ILE A 214 -18.51 16.76 -7.09
C ILE A 214 -19.87 16.86 -7.78
N LEU A 215 -20.76 15.88 -7.58
CA LEU A 215 -22.12 15.91 -8.12
C LEU A 215 -22.90 17.11 -7.54
N SER A 216 -22.84 17.32 -6.23
CA SER A 216 -23.52 18.47 -5.60
C SER A 216 -22.96 19.85 -5.99
N GLU A 217 -21.69 19.92 -6.39
CA GLU A 217 -21.04 21.18 -6.79
C GLU A 217 -21.03 21.43 -8.30
N THR A 218 -21.54 20.50 -9.12
CA THR A 218 -21.50 20.59 -10.59
C THR A 218 -22.81 20.16 -11.23
N GLU A 219 -23.01 20.54 -12.48
CA GLU A 219 -24.14 20.05 -13.29
C GLU A 219 -23.82 18.74 -14.03
N THR A 220 -22.70 18.09 -13.70
CA THR A 220 -22.30 16.84 -14.35
C THR A 220 -23.36 15.77 -14.10
N ARG A 221 -23.61 14.94 -15.10
CA ARG A 221 -24.46 13.74 -14.95
C ARG A 221 -23.68 12.45 -15.16
N GLN A 222 -22.36 12.58 -15.15
CA GLN A 222 -21.42 11.54 -15.53
C GLN A 222 -20.49 11.23 -14.37
N ILE A 223 -20.28 9.94 -14.11
CA ILE A 223 -19.19 9.45 -13.26
C ILE A 223 -18.24 8.57 -14.09
N ILE A 224 -17.00 8.45 -13.61
CA ILE A 224 -16.00 7.55 -14.17
C ILE A 224 -15.86 6.36 -13.21
N ILE A 225 -15.97 5.13 -13.72
CA ILE A 225 -15.74 3.91 -12.95
C ILE A 225 -14.42 3.25 -13.39
N THR A 226 -13.60 2.90 -12.41
CA THR A 226 -12.30 2.22 -12.58
C THR A 226 -11.96 1.36 -11.36
N ASP A 227 -11.00 0.45 -11.51
CA ASP A 227 -10.41 -0.31 -10.38
C ASP A 227 -9.15 0.38 -9.79
N GLY A 228 -8.74 1.53 -10.36
CA GLY A 228 -7.62 2.33 -9.88
C GLY A 228 -6.23 1.84 -10.29
N ARG A 229 -6.11 0.73 -11.04
CA ARG A 229 -4.82 0.12 -11.43
C ARG A 229 -4.03 0.90 -12.48
N PHE A 230 -4.64 1.91 -13.07
CA PHE A 230 -3.97 2.76 -14.03
C PHE A 230 -4.50 4.19 -13.97
N ILE A 231 -3.70 5.10 -14.50
CA ILE A 231 -4.01 6.51 -14.68
C ILE A 231 -4.11 6.79 -16.18
N GLU A 232 -5.11 7.56 -16.58
CA GLU A 232 -5.25 8.06 -17.95
C GLU A 232 -5.68 9.52 -17.96
N GLN A 233 -5.45 10.19 -19.10
CA GLN A 233 -5.61 11.65 -19.23
C GLN A 233 -7.04 12.14 -18.96
N GLY A 234 -8.06 11.33 -19.27
CA GLY A 234 -9.46 11.64 -19.06
C GLY A 234 -9.89 11.75 -17.61
N PHE A 235 -9.11 11.25 -16.65
CA PHE A 235 -9.38 11.47 -15.23
C PHE A 235 -9.12 12.93 -14.80
N PHE A 236 -8.28 13.66 -15.53
CA PHE A 236 -7.86 15.04 -15.19
C PHE A 236 -8.88 16.09 -15.65
N GLN A 237 -10.15 15.82 -15.34
CA GLN A 237 -11.29 16.68 -15.59
C GLN A 237 -11.85 17.23 -14.29
N LYS A 238 -12.25 18.50 -14.27
CA LYS A 238 -12.80 19.18 -13.09
C LYS A 238 -14.22 18.72 -12.72
N SER A 239 -14.92 18.04 -13.60
CA SER A 239 -16.37 17.80 -13.51
C SER A 239 -16.77 16.32 -13.45
N SER A 240 -15.84 15.39 -13.58
CA SER A 240 -16.16 13.96 -13.65
C SER A 240 -15.56 13.27 -12.44
N PRO A 241 -16.36 12.93 -11.41
CA PRO A 241 -15.82 12.21 -10.26
C PRO A 241 -15.43 10.79 -10.66
N VAL A 242 -14.42 10.27 -9.97
CA VAL A 242 -13.94 8.89 -10.13
C VAL A 242 -14.47 8.06 -8.98
N VAL A 243 -15.20 7.00 -9.31
CA VAL A 243 -15.75 6.01 -8.37
C VAL A 243 -14.97 4.71 -8.55
N LEU A 244 -14.45 4.18 -7.43
CA LEU A 244 -13.66 2.97 -7.44
C LEU A 244 -14.57 1.74 -7.32
N ILE A 245 -14.18 0.64 -7.97
CA ILE A 245 -14.80 -0.68 -7.79
C ILE A 245 -13.72 -1.75 -7.63
N GLY A 246 -14.10 -2.88 -7.02
CA GLY A 246 -13.23 -4.05 -6.92
C GLY A 246 -13.00 -4.72 -8.28
N LYS A 247 -11.95 -5.54 -8.34
CA LYS A 247 -11.58 -6.28 -9.56
C LYS A 247 -12.51 -7.45 -9.82
N SER A 248 -12.93 -8.13 -8.75
CA SER A 248 -13.75 -9.33 -8.84
C SER A 248 -15.21 -9.10 -8.45
N PHE A 249 -15.49 -8.04 -7.70
CA PHE A 249 -16.86 -7.67 -7.32
C PHE A 249 -17.04 -6.18 -7.05
N ILE A 250 -18.29 -5.70 -7.05
CA ILE A 250 -18.66 -4.32 -6.73
C ILE A 250 -19.23 -4.30 -5.32
N PRO A 251 -18.65 -3.51 -4.40
CA PRO A 251 -19.21 -3.32 -3.06
C PRO A 251 -20.67 -2.84 -3.11
N GLU A 252 -21.49 -3.30 -2.17
CA GLU A 252 -22.90 -2.92 -2.09
C GLU A 252 -23.08 -1.41 -1.91
N SER A 253 -22.18 -0.75 -1.16
CA SER A 253 -22.18 0.70 -0.99
C SER A 253 -22.04 1.45 -2.32
N ILE A 254 -21.22 0.95 -3.23
CA ILE A 254 -21.04 1.54 -4.57
C ILE A 254 -22.27 1.28 -5.45
N GLU A 255 -22.83 0.07 -5.42
CA GLU A 255 -24.07 -0.24 -6.14
C GLU A 255 -25.21 0.68 -5.69
N LYS A 256 -25.37 0.82 -4.37
CA LYS A 256 -26.38 1.69 -3.77
C LYS A 256 -26.16 3.16 -4.15
N HIS A 257 -24.94 3.67 -4.04
CA HIS A 257 -24.58 5.04 -4.45
C HIS A 257 -25.00 5.31 -5.89
N ILE A 258 -24.60 4.44 -6.83
CA ILE A 258 -24.93 4.58 -8.25
C ILE A 258 -26.45 4.50 -8.48
N ALA A 259 -27.14 3.60 -7.76
CA ALA A 259 -28.56 3.37 -7.92
C ALA A 259 -29.43 4.50 -7.35
N GLU A 260 -29.04 5.09 -6.21
CA GLU A 260 -29.83 6.07 -5.47
C GLU A 260 -29.53 7.52 -5.87
N GLU A 261 -28.32 7.84 -6.34
CA GLU A 261 -27.93 9.21 -6.67
C GLU A 261 -28.49 9.64 -8.03
N GLU A 262 -29.66 10.27 -8.06
CA GLU A 262 -30.45 10.58 -9.27
C GLU A 262 -29.69 11.37 -10.34
N GLN A 263 -28.68 12.14 -9.95
CA GLN A 263 -27.86 12.93 -10.87
C GLN A 263 -27.02 12.07 -11.83
N ILE A 264 -26.74 10.81 -11.50
CA ILE A 264 -25.90 9.90 -12.31
C ILE A 264 -26.69 9.30 -13.48
N GLU A 265 -26.54 9.86 -14.68
CA GLU A 265 -27.19 9.33 -15.90
C GLU A 265 -26.21 8.53 -16.78
N PHE A 266 -24.91 8.85 -16.70
CA PHE A 266 -23.86 8.27 -17.53
C PHE A 266 -22.70 7.72 -16.69
N ILE A 267 -22.27 6.52 -17.03
CA ILE A 267 -21.09 5.88 -16.45
C ILE A 267 -20.07 5.68 -17.56
N VAL A 268 -18.91 6.30 -17.41
CA VAL A 268 -17.75 6.03 -18.27
C VAL A 268 -16.89 4.97 -17.60
N LEU A 269 -16.86 3.79 -18.21
CA LEU A 269 -16.01 2.71 -17.79
C LEU A 269 -14.62 2.86 -18.38
N VAL A 270 -13.61 2.85 -17.52
CA VAL A 270 -12.21 2.78 -17.94
C VAL A 270 -11.60 1.52 -17.33
N GLY A 271 -11.11 0.61 -18.17
CA GLY A 271 -10.54 -0.68 -17.78
C GLY A 271 -11.30 -1.86 -18.35
N ASN A 272 -10.60 -2.74 -19.07
CA ASN A 272 -11.24 -3.86 -19.76
C ASN A 272 -11.71 -4.97 -18.82
N GLU A 273 -10.95 -5.21 -17.74
CA GLU A 273 -11.19 -6.32 -16.80
C GLU A 273 -12.50 -6.17 -16.02
N ILE A 274 -12.97 -4.93 -15.86
CA ILE A 274 -14.18 -4.61 -15.08
C ILE A 274 -15.46 -4.59 -15.92
N ILE A 275 -15.39 -4.81 -17.24
CA ILE A 275 -16.56 -4.81 -18.12
C ILE A 275 -17.61 -5.85 -17.70
N PRO A 276 -17.26 -7.14 -17.44
CA PRO A 276 -18.26 -8.13 -17.07
C PRO A 276 -18.98 -7.74 -15.76
N LEU A 277 -18.20 -7.22 -14.82
CA LEU A 277 -18.67 -6.81 -13.51
C LEU A 277 -19.64 -5.62 -13.59
N VAL A 278 -19.30 -4.61 -14.39
CA VAL A 278 -20.15 -3.43 -14.60
C VAL A 278 -21.38 -3.76 -15.46
N SER A 279 -21.27 -4.70 -16.40
CA SER A 279 -22.44 -5.23 -17.11
C SER A 279 -23.42 -5.92 -16.15
N ALA A 280 -22.92 -6.69 -15.19
CA ALA A 280 -23.77 -7.31 -14.17
C ALA A 280 -24.40 -6.26 -13.25
N LEU A 281 -23.65 -5.24 -12.84
CA LEU A 281 -24.17 -4.10 -12.07
C LEU A 281 -25.31 -3.41 -12.82
N LYS A 282 -25.14 -3.10 -14.10
CA LYS A 282 -26.19 -2.48 -14.93
C LYS A 282 -27.49 -3.27 -14.84
N THR A 283 -27.42 -4.58 -15.05
CA THR A 283 -28.58 -5.46 -14.99
C THR A 283 -29.23 -5.47 -13.60
N ARG A 284 -28.43 -5.46 -12.52
CA ARG A 284 -28.97 -5.37 -11.15
C ARG A 284 -29.65 -4.02 -10.88
N ILE A 285 -29.06 -2.91 -11.30
CA ILE A 285 -29.65 -1.58 -11.15
C ILE A 285 -31.00 -1.49 -11.89
N GLU A 286 -31.05 -1.93 -13.14
CA GLU A 286 -32.27 -1.91 -13.95
C GLU A 286 -33.36 -2.82 -13.35
N ASN A 287 -32.99 -3.98 -12.80
CA ASN A 287 -33.94 -4.94 -12.27
C ASN A 287 -34.41 -4.63 -10.84
N THR A 288 -33.49 -4.26 -9.95
CA THR A 288 -33.75 -4.05 -8.52
C THR A 288 -34.28 -2.66 -8.26
N TYR A 289 -33.62 -1.63 -8.82
CA TYR A 289 -33.92 -0.22 -8.55
C TYR A 289 -34.82 0.43 -9.61
N LYS A 290 -35.15 -0.30 -10.69
CA LYS A 290 -36.00 0.19 -11.79
C LYS A 290 -35.49 1.48 -12.43
N ARG A 291 -34.16 1.65 -12.45
CA ARG A 291 -33.48 2.83 -12.98
C ARG A 291 -32.65 2.44 -14.20
N SER A 292 -32.68 3.27 -15.24
CA SER A 292 -31.85 3.09 -16.43
C SER A 292 -30.65 4.05 -16.38
N ILE A 293 -29.45 3.50 -16.52
CA ILE A 293 -28.19 4.25 -16.56
C ILE A 293 -27.46 3.89 -17.85
N SER A 294 -26.89 4.89 -18.52
CA SER A 294 -26.11 4.70 -19.74
C SER A 294 -24.67 4.36 -19.41
N PHE A 295 -24.13 3.31 -20.04
CA PHE A 295 -22.75 2.87 -19.84
C PHE A 295 -21.96 3.08 -21.14
N ILE A 296 -20.83 3.76 -21.03
CA ILE A 296 -19.91 4.03 -22.13
C ILE A 296 -18.57 3.40 -21.77
N VAL A 297 -18.08 2.47 -22.58
CA VAL A 297 -16.76 1.88 -22.36
C VAL A 297 -15.72 2.64 -23.17
N ARG A 298 -14.68 3.13 -22.49
CA ARG A 298 -13.59 3.88 -23.12
C ARG A 298 -12.40 2.95 -23.35
N PHE A 299 -12.19 2.55 -24.61
CA PHE A 299 -11.09 1.66 -25.01
C PHE A 299 -9.94 2.38 -25.73
N GLY A 300 -10.22 3.55 -26.28
CA GLY A 300 -9.29 4.22 -27.17
C GLY A 300 -9.47 5.72 -27.21
N LYS A 301 -8.53 6.35 -27.88
CA LYS A 301 -8.56 7.77 -28.20
C LYS A 301 -8.30 7.97 -29.68
N THR A 302 -8.91 9.01 -30.22
CA THR A 302 -8.55 9.54 -31.52
C THR A 302 -7.47 10.59 -31.32
N SER A 303 -6.49 10.62 -32.22
CA SER A 303 -5.53 11.72 -32.29
C SER A 303 -6.02 12.71 -33.34
N ALA A 304 -5.86 14.02 -33.12
CA ALA A 304 -6.14 15.00 -34.17
C ALA A 304 -5.19 14.85 -35.39
N GLU A 305 -4.10 14.09 -35.23
CA GLU A 305 -3.05 13.88 -36.24
C GLU A 305 -3.24 12.58 -37.04
N ASP A 306 -4.01 11.63 -36.50
CA ASP A 306 -4.31 10.35 -37.12
C ASP A 306 -5.80 10.09 -36.89
N ASP A 307 -6.61 10.08 -37.96
CA ASP A 307 -8.03 9.66 -37.95
C ASP A 307 -8.22 8.18 -37.52
N GLN A 308 -7.17 7.55 -37.00
CA GLN A 308 -7.14 6.20 -36.47
C GLN A 308 -7.43 6.20 -34.97
N ILE A 309 -8.26 5.25 -34.55
CA ILE A 309 -8.49 4.95 -33.15
C ILE A 309 -7.25 4.24 -32.61
N SER A 310 -6.58 4.86 -31.64
CA SER A 310 -5.46 4.26 -30.89
C SER A 310 -5.94 3.80 -29.52
N ALA A 311 -5.22 2.88 -28.89
CA ALA A 311 -5.47 2.51 -27.49
C ALA A 311 -5.31 3.73 -26.56
N LEU A 312 -5.96 3.68 -25.39
CA LEU A 312 -5.72 4.67 -24.34
C LEU A 312 -4.25 4.62 -23.91
N ASP A 313 -3.64 5.79 -23.73
CA ASP A 313 -2.34 5.87 -23.09
C ASP A 313 -2.58 5.72 -21.58
N ILE A 314 -2.27 4.53 -21.04
CA ILE A 314 -2.49 4.17 -19.63
C ILE A 314 -1.16 4.02 -18.90
N ILE A 315 -1.10 4.48 -17.64
CA ILE A 315 0.06 4.31 -16.77
C ILE A 315 -0.35 3.44 -15.61
N PHE A 316 0.25 2.24 -15.50
CA PHE A 316 -0.05 1.35 -14.40
C PHE A 316 0.43 1.92 -13.07
N THR A 317 -0.40 1.79 -12.05
CA THR A 317 -0.12 2.22 -10.68
C THR A 317 0.39 1.02 -9.89
N ASN A 318 1.20 1.28 -8.86
CA ASN A 318 1.59 0.25 -7.90
C ASN A 318 0.52 0.20 -6.82
N LEU A 319 -0.65 -0.37 -7.12
CA LEU A 319 -1.62 -0.63 -6.06
C LEU A 319 -1.08 -1.73 -5.15
N PRO A 320 -1.23 -1.58 -3.83
CA PRO A 320 -1.05 -2.72 -2.94
C PRO A 320 -2.04 -3.81 -3.35
N GLU A 321 -1.55 -5.03 -3.59
CA GLU A 321 -2.38 -6.09 -4.16
C GLU A 321 -2.36 -7.34 -3.27
N PRO A 322 -3.40 -7.57 -2.44
CA PRO A 322 -3.51 -8.81 -1.68
C PRO A 322 -3.70 -9.99 -2.64
N GLN A 323 -3.02 -11.11 -2.41
CA GLN A 323 -3.06 -12.30 -3.25
C GLN A 323 -3.15 -13.54 -2.38
N LEU A 324 -4.38 -13.97 -2.12
CA LEU A 324 -4.65 -15.16 -1.33
C LEU A 324 -4.60 -16.42 -2.19
N ALA A 325 -3.79 -17.40 -1.78
CA ALA A 325 -3.66 -18.69 -2.44
C ALA A 325 -4.04 -19.83 -1.49
N LEU A 326 -4.79 -20.81 -1.98
CA LEU A 326 -5.02 -22.07 -1.28
C LEU A 326 -3.73 -22.92 -1.36
N VAL A 327 -3.14 -23.23 -0.20
CA VAL A 327 -2.01 -24.14 -0.10
C VAL A 327 -2.49 -25.57 0.01
N ARG A 328 -3.51 -25.80 0.84
CA ARG A 328 -4.00 -27.13 1.15
C ARG A 328 -5.44 -27.08 1.64
N ALA A 329 -6.25 -28.05 1.22
CA ALA A 329 -7.57 -28.31 1.78
C ALA A 329 -7.65 -29.77 2.21
N ILE A 330 -8.01 -30.00 3.46
CA ILE A 330 -8.07 -31.32 4.07
C ILE A 330 -9.39 -31.46 4.79
N TYR A 331 -10.14 -32.51 4.52
CA TYR A 331 -11.21 -32.93 5.40
C TYR A 331 -10.72 -33.96 6.40
N ASN A 332 -10.84 -33.66 7.69
CA ASN A 332 -10.52 -34.60 8.75
C ASN A 332 -11.76 -35.42 9.12
N THR A 333 -11.80 -36.69 8.73
CA THR A 333 -12.94 -37.58 9.00
C THR A 333 -13.08 -37.94 10.49
N VAL A 334 -12.04 -37.70 11.31
CA VAL A 334 -12.10 -37.96 12.75
C VAL A 334 -12.71 -36.80 13.53
N SER A 335 -12.37 -35.55 13.17
CA SER A 335 -12.95 -34.35 13.81
C SER A 335 -14.13 -33.77 13.04
N GLU A 336 -14.45 -34.31 11.87
CA GLU A 336 -15.52 -33.85 10.98
C GLU A 336 -15.34 -32.38 10.56
N GLU A 337 -14.08 -31.94 10.46
CA GLU A 337 -13.68 -30.56 10.17
C GLU A 337 -12.98 -30.44 8.80
N LEU A 338 -13.33 -29.41 8.05
CA LEU A 338 -12.58 -28.97 6.87
C LEU A 338 -11.46 -28.01 7.29
N ILE A 339 -10.22 -28.44 7.14
CA ILE A 339 -9.01 -27.71 7.47
C ILE A 339 -8.41 -27.11 6.19
N LEU A 340 -8.33 -25.79 6.14
CA LEU A 340 -7.89 -25.01 4.98
C LEU A 340 -6.64 -24.21 5.34
N SER A 341 -5.55 -24.42 4.60
CA SER A 341 -4.32 -23.63 4.71
C SER A 341 -4.24 -22.63 3.56
N LEU A 342 -4.16 -21.36 3.90
CA LEU A 342 -4.13 -20.23 2.98
C LEU A 342 -2.81 -19.49 3.12
N ARG A 343 -2.29 -18.96 2.01
CA ARG A 343 -1.07 -18.15 2.00
C ARG A 343 -1.33 -16.82 1.32
N GLU A 344 -0.84 -15.75 1.95
CA GLU A 344 -0.76 -14.44 1.31
C GLU A 344 0.53 -14.36 0.47
N GLU A 345 0.38 -14.32 -0.85
CA GLU A 345 1.49 -14.24 -1.82
C GLU A 345 1.80 -12.80 -2.25
N GLY A 346 0.91 -11.86 -1.93
CA GLY A 346 1.06 -10.44 -2.20
C GLY A 346 2.02 -9.75 -1.23
N ASN A 347 2.12 -8.43 -1.39
CA ASN A 347 3.05 -7.58 -0.66
C ASN A 347 2.40 -6.77 0.46
N VAL A 348 1.11 -7.01 0.72
CA VAL A 348 0.34 -6.31 1.75
C VAL A 348 -0.36 -7.28 2.68
N LYS A 349 -0.70 -6.75 3.85
CA LYS A 349 -1.54 -7.42 4.82
C LYS A 349 -2.92 -7.62 4.21
N THR A 350 -3.48 -8.81 4.40
CA THR A 350 -4.76 -9.21 3.84
C THR A 350 -5.73 -9.58 4.96
N PHE A 351 -6.96 -9.12 4.83
CA PHE A 351 -8.08 -9.60 5.63
C PHE A 351 -8.93 -10.53 4.77
N ALA A 352 -9.37 -11.64 5.36
CA ALA A 352 -10.22 -12.61 4.68
C ALA A 352 -11.38 -13.08 5.57
N VAL A 353 -12.49 -13.42 4.93
CA VAL A 353 -13.65 -14.12 5.51
C VAL A 353 -13.96 -15.32 4.61
N GLY A 354 -13.96 -16.51 5.19
CA GLY A 354 -14.28 -17.76 4.52
C GLY A 354 -15.71 -18.21 4.77
N SER A 355 -16.28 -18.87 3.77
CA SER A 355 -17.53 -19.62 3.85
C SER A 355 -17.35 -20.97 3.15
N VAL A 356 -18.00 -21.99 3.68
CA VAL A 356 -18.00 -23.36 3.19
C VAL A 356 -19.45 -23.80 3.08
N ASP A 357 -19.84 -24.23 1.89
CA ASP A 357 -21.08 -24.94 1.62
C ASP A 357 -20.71 -26.38 1.28
N ALA A 358 -21.12 -27.36 2.09
CA ALA A 358 -20.76 -28.77 1.89
C ALA A 358 -21.99 -29.68 1.94
N GLU A 359 -21.92 -30.79 1.22
CA GLU A 359 -22.96 -31.82 1.15
C GLU A 359 -22.36 -33.22 1.32
N ASP A 360 -23.01 -34.06 2.12
CA ASP A 360 -22.71 -35.49 2.24
C ASP A 360 -23.47 -36.31 1.17
N SER A 361 -22.99 -37.53 0.89
CA SER A 361 -23.60 -38.54 0.01
C SER A 361 -25.08 -38.81 0.31
N GLY A 362 -25.56 -38.50 1.53
CA GLY A 362 -26.95 -38.58 1.95
C GLY A 362 -27.84 -37.35 1.66
N GLN A 363 -27.32 -36.31 1.00
CA GLN A 363 -27.96 -35.01 0.73
C GLN A 363 -28.16 -34.08 1.93
N GLU A 364 -27.41 -34.27 3.02
CA GLU A 364 -27.37 -33.30 4.10
C GLU A 364 -26.46 -32.13 3.72
N GLN A 365 -27.02 -30.91 3.70
CA GLN A 365 -26.28 -29.68 3.40
C GLN A 365 -25.91 -28.94 4.69
N VAL A 366 -24.62 -28.64 4.84
CA VAL A 366 -24.08 -27.89 5.97
C VAL A 366 -23.34 -26.65 5.47
N GLN A 367 -23.55 -25.54 6.17
CA GLN A 367 -22.84 -24.28 5.93
C GLN A 367 -22.02 -23.90 7.15
N ALA A 368 -20.78 -23.48 6.93
CA ALA A 368 -19.90 -22.93 7.95
C ALA A 368 -19.24 -21.65 7.44
N SER A 369 -19.09 -20.64 8.28
CA SER A 369 -18.46 -19.37 7.90
C SER A 369 -17.70 -18.74 9.05
N ASP A 370 -16.74 -17.90 8.73
CA ASP A 370 -16.08 -17.07 9.74
C ASP A 370 -17.01 -15.96 10.23
N GLU A 371 -17.08 -15.74 11.54
CA GLU A 371 -17.87 -14.65 12.13
C GLU A 371 -17.21 -13.28 11.96
N ASN A 372 -15.88 -13.25 11.95
CA ASN A 372 -15.08 -12.03 11.85
C ASN A 372 -13.94 -12.22 10.84
N PRO A 373 -13.52 -11.15 10.14
CA PRO A 373 -12.37 -11.20 9.25
C PRO A 373 -11.11 -11.60 10.02
N PHE A 374 -10.30 -12.47 9.42
CA PHE A 374 -8.99 -12.83 9.95
C PHE A 374 -7.87 -12.19 9.11
N GLU A 375 -6.82 -11.77 9.80
CA GLU A 375 -5.65 -11.14 9.21
C GLU A 375 -4.61 -12.17 8.76
N ILE A 376 -3.96 -11.94 7.63
CA ILE A 376 -2.83 -12.72 7.08
C ILE A 376 -1.74 -11.74 6.64
N MET A 377 -0.54 -11.89 7.16
CA MET A 377 0.60 -11.04 6.81
C MET A 377 1.25 -11.47 5.47
N PRO A 378 1.95 -10.56 4.76
CA PRO A 378 2.69 -10.93 3.54
C PRO A 378 3.58 -12.16 3.73
N GLY A 379 3.39 -13.17 2.88
CA GLY A 379 4.13 -14.43 2.90
C GLY A 379 3.73 -15.42 3.99
N GLU A 380 2.84 -15.05 4.92
CA GLU A 380 2.35 -15.90 6.01
C GLU A 380 1.41 -16.99 5.45
N THR A 381 1.41 -18.15 6.11
CA THR A 381 0.42 -19.21 5.90
C THR A 381 -0.40 -19.35 7.17
N ILE A 382 -1.72 -19.20 7.04
CA ILE A 382 -2.68 -19.40 8.12
C ILE A 382 -3.51 -20.65 7.83
N THR A 383 -3.93 -21.36 8.88
CA THR A 383 -4.80 -22.51 8.76
C THR A 383 -6.11 -22.25 9.52
N ARG A 384 -7.25 -22.49 8.86
CA ARG A 384 -8.60 -22.37 9.42
C ARG A 384 -9.26 -23.74 9.43
N ALA A 385 -10.03 -24.04 10.46
CA ALA A 385 -10.84 -25.25 10.55
C ALA A 385 -12.31 -24.87 10.61
N TYR A 386 -13.13 -25.55 9.81
CA TYR A 386 -14.58 -25.38 9.75
C TYR A 386 -15.22 -26.70 10.18
N ALA A 387 -15.91 -26.71 11.32
CA ALA A 387 -16.65 -27.88 11.79
C ALA A 387 -17.90 -28.07 10.92
N LEU A 388 -17.94 -29.17 10.16
CA LEU A 388 -19.05 -29.50 9.27
C LEU A 388 -19.94 -30.58 9.86
N GLY A 389 -19.41 -31.46 10.73
CA GLY A 389 -20.20 -32.50 11.37
C GLY A 389 -20.75 -33.55 10.39
N LEU A 390 -20.06 -33.75 9.25
CA LEU A 390 -20.42 -34.73 8.24
C LEU A 390 -19.56 -36.00 8.45
N GLU A 391 -20.08 -37.18 8.14
CA GLU A 391 -19.24 -38.40 8.17
C GLU A 391 -18.31 -38.46 6.94
N ASP A 392 -18.83 -37.98 5.80
CA ASP A 392 -18.13 -37.90 4.52
C ASP A 392 -18.52 -36.60 3.80
N ILE A 393 -17.66 -36.12 2.90
CA ILE A 393 -17.96 -34.97 2.03
C ILE A 393 -18.04 -35.48 0.59
N ALA A 394 -19.23 -35.38 -0.01
CA ALA A 394 -19.43 -35.67 -1.42
C ALA A 394 -19.20 -34.42 -2.30
N GLU A 395 -19.71 -33.27 -1.86
CA GLU A 395 -19.53 -31.99 -2.55
C GLU A 395 -19.21 -30.88 -1.54
N ALA A 396 -18.43 -29.89 -1.99
CA ALA A 396 -18.09 -28.72 -1.20
C ALA A 396 -17.71 -27.56 -2.12
N ILE A 397 -18.18 -26.37 -1.79
CA ILE A 397 -17.77 -25.10 -2.36
C ILE A 397 -17.20 -24.27 -1.23
N VAL A 398 -15.94 -23.90 -1.36
CA VAL A 398 -15.27 -23.01 -0.42
C VAL A 398 -15.03 -21.68 -1.11
N SER A 399 -15.43 -20.61 -0.43
CA SER A 399 -15.26 -19.24 -0.91
C SER A 399 -14.60 -18.39 0.17
N PHE A 400 -13.57 -17.63 -0.21
CA PHE A 400 -13.00 -16.58 0.61
C PHE A 400 -13.20 -15.23 -0.07
N LEU A 401 -13.80 -14.28 0.65
CA LEU A 401 -13.73 -12.87 0.30
C LEU A 401 -12.52 -12.29 1.01
N TYR A 402 -11.69 -11.53 0.30
CA TYR A 402 -10.48 -10.94 0.88
C TYR A 402 -10.12 -9.58 0.28
N GLY A 403 -9.34 -8.79 1.02
CA GLY A 403 -8.97 -7.42 0.69
C GLY A 403 -7.99 -6.80 1.69
N GLU A 404 -7.74 -5.50 1.56
CA GLU A 404 -6.73 -4.77 2.34
C GLU A 404 -7.23 -4.33 3.73
N THR A 405 -8.56 -4.20 3.90
CA THR A 405 -9.16 -3.79 5.17
C THR A 405 -10.23 -4.81 5.61
N PRO A 406 -10.52 -4.93 6.92
CA PRO A 406 -11.49 -5.92 7.40
C PRO A 406 -12.94 -5.59 7.03
N GLN A 407 -13.23 -4.35 6.63
CA GLN A 407 -14.54 -3.91 6.16
C GLN A 407 -14.68 -4.01 4.65
N ASP A 408 -13.59 -4.27 3.94
CA ASP A 408 -13.53 -4.10 2.50
C ASP A 408 -12.77 -5.23 1.81
N PHE A 409 -13.54 -6.20 1.34
CA PHE A 409 -13.04 -7.21 0.43
C PHE A 409 -13.19 -6.69 -0.99
N ASP A 410 -12.28 -7.01 -1.89
CA ASP A 410 -12.41 -6.66 -3.32
C ASP A 410 -12.01 -7.82 -4.25
N LYS A 411 -11.65 -8.94 -3.62
CA LYS A 411 -11.26 -10.18 -4.27
C LYS A 411 -12.02 -11.37 -3.69
N LYS A 412 -12.09 -12.41 -4.51
CA LYS A 412 -12.71 -13.70 -4.19
C LYS A 412 -11.77 -14.83 -4.60
N LEU A 413 -11.59 -15.79 -3.71
CA LEU A 413 -10.93 -17.07 -3.99
C LEU A 413 -12.00 -18.15 -3.81
N GLU A 414 -12.25 -18.96 -4.83
CA GLU A 414 -13.24 -20.04 -4.77
C GLU A 414 -12.63 -21.33 -5.29
N PHE A 415 -12.95 -22.44 -4.62
CA PHE A 415 -12.58 -23.77 -5.06
C PHE A 415 -13.61 -24.82 -4.64
N SER A 416 -13.58 -25.96 -5.33
CA SER A 416 -14.56 -27.03 -5.17
C SER A 416 -13.94 -28.31 -4.60
N HIS A 417 -14.84 -29.25 -4.24
CA HIS A 417 -14.56 -30.56 -3.64
C HIS A 417 -13.34 -31.29 -4.19
N ASN A 418 -13.10 -31.25 -5.51
CA ASN A 418 -11.99 -31.96 -6.16
C ASN A 418 -10.59 -31.58 -5.65
N GLN A 419 -10.47 -30.49 -4.87
CA GLN A 419 -9.22 -30.04 -4.26
C GLN A 419 -9.08 -30.44 -2.78
N ILE A 420 -10.10 -31.08 -2.20
CA ILE A 420 -10.15 -31.45 -0.78
C ILE A 420 -9.64 -32.89 -0.60
N GLN A 421 -8.65 -33.07 0.27
CA GLN A 421 -8.13 -34.39 0.63
C GLN A 421 -8.81 -34.91 1.89
N GLN A 422 -9.45 -36.07 1.83
CA GLN A 422 -9.97 -36.71 3.04
C GLN A 422 -8.87 -37.54 3.71
N ILE A 423 -8.60 -37.27 4.99
CA ILE A 423 -7.62 -38.02 5.78
C ILE A 423 -8.09 -38.10 7.25
N GLU A 424 -7.57 -39.08 7.98
CA GLU A 424 -7.76 -39.18 9.42
C GLU A 424 -6.61 -38.48 10.16
N ILE A 425 -6.94 -37.47 10.97
CA ILE A 425 -5.99 -36.79 11.87
C ILE A 425 -6.53 -36.84 13.29
N GLU A 426 -5.82 -37.55 14.16
CA GLU A 426 -6.02 -37.47 15.61
C GLU A 426 -5.12 -36.36 16.19
N ASP A 427 -5.72 -35.29 16.71
CA ASP A 427 -5.01 -34.18 17.31
C ASP A 427 -5.44 -33.93 18.76
N PHE A 428 -4.69 -34.50 19.71
CA PHE A 428 -4.87 -34.30 21.14
C PHE A 428 -3.97 -33.20 21.71
N SER A 429 -3.55 -32.22 20.91
CA SER A 429 -2.71 -31.11 21.40
C SER A 429 -3.55 -30.05 22.12
N GLU A 430 -3.03 -29.52 23.22
CA GLU A 430 -3.57 -28.37 23.94
C GLU A 430 -2.43 -27.57 24.57
N ILE A 431 -2.49 -26.24 24.47
CA ILE A 431 -1.46 -25.35 25.01
C ILE A 431 -2.01 -24.34 26.00
N GLY A 432 -1.21 -23.98 26.99
CA GLY A 432 -1.40 -22.81 27.85
C GLY A 432 -0.42 -21.69 27.48
N ILE A 433 -0.93 -20.47 27.31
CA ILE A 433 -0.09 -19.26 27.16
C ILE A 433 0.17 -18.72 28.57
N GLU A 434 1.35 -18.92 29.14
CA GLU A 434 1.60 -18.65 30.57
C GLU A 434 1.91 -17.19 30.88
N LYS A 435 2.91 -16.62 30.18
CA LYS A 435 3.39 -15.25 30.42
C LYS A 435 4.16 -14.71 29.22
N ALA A 436 4.23 -13.38 29.14
CA ALA A 436 5.09 -12.66 28.21
C ALA A 436 6.17 -11.87 28.99
N ILE A 437 7.39 -11.83 28.46
CA ILE A 437 8.46 -10.94 28.92
C ILE A 437 9.02 -10.19 27.73
N TYR A 438 9.41 -8.93 27.91
CA TYR A 438 10.19 -8.19 26.91
C TYR A 438 11.66 -8.16 27.34
N ILE A 439 12.57 -8.54 26.46
CA ILE A 439 14.03 -8.56 26.73
C ILE A 439 14.68 -7.45 25.89
N ARG A 440 15.15 -6.40 26.57
CA ARG A 440 15.66 -5.19 25.92
C ARG A 440 16.96 -5.41 25.14
N GLU A 441 17.79 -6.36 25.54
CA GLU A 441 19.07 -6.62 24.88
C GLU A 441 18.95 -7.28 23.51
N ILE A 442 17.80 -7.92 23.23
CA ILE A 442 17.54 -8.60 21.95
C ILE A 442 16.33 -8.02 21.22
N ASP A 443 15.76 -6.92 21.73
CA ASP A 443 14.58 -6.24 21.20
C ASP A 443 13.46 -7.24 20.85
N ALA A 444 13.07 -8.05 21.84
CA ALA A 444 12.10 -9.11 21.59
C ALA A 444 11.19 -9.44 22.77
N PHE A 445 9.94 -9.77 22.46
CA PHE A 445 9.05 -10.48 23.37
C PHE A 445 9.39 -11.97 23.37
N VAL A 446 9.35 -12.58 24.56
CA VAL A 446 9.41 -14.02 24.75
C VAL A 446 8.13 -14.46 25.45
N VAL A 447 7.30 -15.19 24.72
CA VAL A 447 6.05 -15.77 25.24
C VAL A 447 6.31 -17.21 25.62
N TYR A 448 5.99 -17.56 26.87
CA TYR A 448 6.13 -18.91 27.39
C TYR A 448 4.84 -19.69 27.19
N LEU A 449 4.98 -20.88 26.63
CA LEU A 449 3.90 -21.82 26.39
C LEU A 449 4.10 -23.06 27.26
N LYS A 450 3.00 -23.72 27.61
CA LYS A 450 3.02 -25.02 28.28
C LYS A 450 2.12 -25.99 27.53
N ASN A 451 2.66 -27.14 27.15
CA ASN A 451 1.87 -28.23 26.61
C ASN A 451 1.17 -28.94 27.77
N SER A 452 -0.16 -29.00 27.75
CA SER A 452 -0.94 -29.59 28.85
C SER A 452 -1.22 -31.08 28.63
N GLU A 453 -0.96 -31.60 27.43
CA GLU A 453 -1.43 -32.91 26.98
C GLU A 453 -0.31 -33.93 26.75
N GLU A 454 -0.71 -35.17 26.43
CA GLU A 454 0.18 -36.32 26.23
C GLU A 454 0.79 -36.41 24.82
N SER A 455 0.43 -35.51 23.90
CA SER A 455 0.96 -35.48 22.54
C SER A 455 2.06 -34.43 22.36
N ARG A 456 2.94 -34.64 21.38
CA ARG A 456 3.91 -33.59 20.98
C ARG A 456 3.14 -32.46 20.31
N THR A 457 3.42 -31.23 20.70
CA THR A 457 2.72 -30.05 20.21
C THR A 457 3.68 -29.07 19.54
N TYR A 458 3.28 -28.61 18.36
CA TYR A 458 3.90 -27.53 17.60
C TYR A 458 3.07 -26.27 17.79
N ALA A 459 3.73 -25.13 17.91
CA ALA A 459 3.06 -23.85 18.04
C ALA A 459 3.81 -22.74 17.31
N ARG A 460 3.06 -21.85 16.66
CA ARG A 460 3.51 -20.59 16.07
C ARG A 460 2.61 -19.50 16.60
N GLY A 461 3.09 -18.27 16.72
CA GLY A 461 2.22 -17.20 17.17
C GLY A 461 2.48 -15.88 16.49
N ARG A 462 1.63 -14.92 16.85
CA ARG A 462 1.79 -13.50 16.56
C ARG A 462 1.40 -12.65 17.76
N ILE A 463 1.96 -11.46 17.83
CA ILE A 463 1.49 -10.40 18.71
C ILE A 463 0.81 -9.37 17.81
N SER A 464 -0.49 -9.17 18.00
CA SER A 464 -1.30 -8.24 17.21
C SER A 464 -1.31 -6.86 17.84
N SER A 465 -1.44 -5.82 17.00
CA SER A 465 -1.67 -4.43 17.41
C SER A 465 -0.64 -3.89 18.41
N LEU A 466 0.66 -4.15 18.17
CA LEU A 466 1.74 -3.48 18.89
C LEU A 466 1.92 -2.05 18.36
N ASN A 467 1.66 -1.04 19.17
CA ASN A 467 1.89 0.35 18.80
C ASN A 467 3.38 0.70 18.90
N ILE A 468 4.10 0.77 17.78
CA ILE A 468 5.53 1.09 17.74
C ILE A 468 5.72 2.36 16.91
N ASN A 469 6.29 3.41 17.49
CA ASN A 469 6.41 4.74 16.91
C ASN A 469 5.06 5.31 16.44
N GLY A 470 3.96 5.02 17.16
CA GLY A 470 2.62 5.44 16.79
C GLY A 470 1.92 4.55 15.76
N GLN A 471 2.56 3.47 15.29
CA GLN A 471 2.02 2.56 14.27
C GLN A 471 1.60 1.23 14.89
N ASP A 472 0.40 0.75 14.60
CA ASP A 472 -0.04 -0.57 15.04
C ASP A 472 0.52 -1.65 14.10
N ILE A 473 1.45 -2.46 14.61
CA ILE A 473 2.08 -3.55 13.85
C ILE A 473 1.73 -4.93 14.42
N THR A 474 1.65 -5.92 13.54
CA THR A 474 1.56 -7.34 13.91
C THR A 474 2.93 -7.99 13.75
N VAL A 475 3.42 -8.65 14.81
CA VAL A 475 4.74 -9.30 14.81
C VAL A 475 4.58 -10.80 14.92
N ALA A 476 5.04 -11.54 13.91
CA ALA A 476 5.06 -13.01 13.92
C ALA A 476 6.25 -13.56 14.72
N SER A 477 6.09 -14.77 15.27
CA SER A 477 7.18 -15.47 15.95
C SER A 477 8.28 -15.87 14.97
N MET A 478 9.55 -15.71 15.36
CA MET A 478 10.71 -16.05 14.53
C MET A 478 10.83 -17.54 14.19
N GLN A 479 10.30 -18.40 15.05
CA GLN A 479 10.41 -19.84 14.94
C GLN A 479 9.24 -20.52 15.65
N ASP A 480 8.95 -21.74 15.23
CA ASP A 480 7.97 -22.58 15.89
C ASP A 480 8.52 -23.07 17.25
N ALA A 481 7.64 -23.13 18.24
CA ALA A 481 7.89 -23.84 19.48
C ALA A 481 7.53 -25.32 19.29
N ILE A 482 8.43 -26.21 19.70
CA ILE A 482 8.20 -27.65 19.74
C ILE A 482 8.21 -28.06 21.21
N MET A 483 7.12 -28.66 21.67
CA MET A 483 6.94 -29.05 23.07
C MET A 483 6.64 -30.53 23.14
N ALA A 484 7.42 -31.28 23.93
CA ALA A 484 7.05 -32.63 24.29
C ALA A 484 5.86 -32.61 25.28
N PRO A 485 5.23 -33.76 25.55
CA PRO A 485 4.17 -33.86 26.54
C PRO A 485 4.55 -33.27 27.89
N GLY A 486 3.71 -32.37 28.42
CA GLY A 486 3.94 -31.70 29.71
C GLY A 486 5.10 -30.68 29.75
N GLU A 487 5.85 -30.49 28.65
CA GLU A 487 6.97 -29.56 28.59
C GLU A 487 6.54 -28.12 28.25
N SER A 488 7.40 -27.16 28.58
CA SER A 488 7.23 -25.75 28.23
C SER A 488 8.04 -25.37 26.99
N GLY A 489 7.43 -24.56 26.14
CA GLY A 489 8.05 -23.95 24.95
C GLY A 489 8.16 -22.44 25.09
N LYS A 490 8.83 -21.82 24.11
CA LYS A 490 8.84 -20.35 23.99
C LYS A 490 8.73 -19.91 22.54
N LEU A 491 7.98 -18.84 22.32
CA LEU A 491 7.93 -18.10 21.06
C LEU A 491 8.69 -16.78 21.24
N ILE A 492 9.45 -16.39 20.22
CA ILE A 492 10.27 -15.16 20.24
C ILE A 492 9.77 -14.24 19.13
N PHE A 493 9.44 -13.00 19.48
CA PHE A 493 8.91 -11.98 18.57
C PHE A 493 9.84 -10.78 18.59
N ARG A 494 10.50 -10.47 17.48
CA ARG A 494 11.39 -9.30 17.41
C ARG A 494 10.59 -8.03 17.17
N ALA A 495 10.69 -7.11 18.12
CA ALA A 495 10.03 -5.82 18.08
C ALA A 495 10.91 -4.85 18.86
N LYS A 496 11.47 -3.85 18.18
CA LYS A 496 12.27 -2.82 18.84
C LYS A 496 11.34 -1.74 19.38
N MET A 497 11.33 -1.60 20.69
CA MET A 497 10.47 -0.65 21.40
C MET A 497 11.29 0.34 22.22
N ASP A 498 10.90 1.60 22.18
CA ASP A 498 11.38 2.64 23.07
C ASP A 498 10.46 2.83 24.29
N THR A 499 10.73 3.87 25.10
CA THR A 499 9.95 4.13 26.32
C THR A 499 8.50 4.51 26.02
N LEU A 500 8.25 5.29 24.96
CA LEU A 500 6.91 5.69 24.58
C LEU A 500 6.12 4.49 24.05
N ASP A 501 6.78 3.60 23.31
CA ASP A 501 6.18 2.36 22.83
C ASP A 501 5.73 1.46 24.01
N PHE A 502 6.53 1.34 25.07
CA PHE A 502 6.12 0.56 26.25
C PHE A 502 4.90 1.17 26.95
N GLU A 503 4.79 2.49 27.00
CA GLU A 503 3.64 3.20 27.57
C GLU A 503 2.38 3.03 26.71
N ALA A 504 2.54 3.03 25.39
CA ALA A 504 1.46 2.77 24.44
C ALA A 504 0.96 1.31 24.48
N ASN A 505 1.81 0.37 24.92
CA ASN A 505 1.50 -1.06 24.99
C ASN A 505 1.62 -1.60 26.42
N PRO A 506 0.69 -1.30 27.34
CA PRO A 506 0.73 -1.86 28.69
C PRO A 506 0.47 -3.38 28.72
N GLN A 507 -0.19 -3.89 27.69
CA GLN A 507 -0.52 -5.30 27.49
C GLN A 507 -0.27 -5.68 26.04
N VAL A 508 -0.09 -6.98 25.80
CA VAL A 508 0.06 -7.53 24.44
C VAL A 508 -0.99 -8.61 24.19
N GLN A 509 -1.63 -8.57 23.02
CA GLN A 509 -2.52 -9.63 22.54
C GLN A 509 -1.69 -10.69 21.83
N VAL A 510 -1.56 -11.88 22.42
CA VAL A 510 -0.85 -12.99 21.80
C VAL A 510 -1.84 -13.99 21.24
N THR A 511 -1.76 -14.25 19.94
CA THR A 511 -2.48 -15.34 19.26
C THR A 511 -1.49 -16.45 18.94
N VAL A 512 -1.80 -17.67 19.34
CA VAL A 512 -0.97 -18.85 19.10
C VAL A 512 -1.77 -19.88 18.31
N PHE A 513 -1.24 -20.24 17.14
CA PHE A 513 -1.70 -21.33 16.30
C PHE A 513 -0.92 -22.59 16.66
N TYR A 514 -1.60 -23.71 16.90
CA TYR A 514 -0.97 -24.94 17.39
C TYR A 514 -1.63 -26.19 16.84
N GLY A 515 -0.90 -27.30 16.94
CA GLY A 515 -1.32 -28.62 16.48
C GLY A 515 -0.28 -29.69 16.77
N SER A 516 -0.66 -30.94 16.56
CA SER A 516 0.20 -32.12 16.69
C SER A 516 1.23 -32.26 15.55
N ARG A 517 1.01 -31.55 14.43
CA ARG A 517 1.90 -31.55 13.25
C ARG A 517 2.33 -30.12 12.90
N SER A 518 3.60 -29.94 12.54
CA SER A 518 4.17 -28.61 12.23
C SER A 518 3.57 -27.95 10.99
N ASP A 519 3.06 -28.73 10.05
CA ASP A 519 2.42 -28.27 8.82
C ASP A 519 0.90 -28.03 8.97
N LEU A 520 0.32 -28.35 10.13
CA LEU A 520 -1.12 -28.25 10.39
C LEU A 520 -1.39 -27.65 11.78
N LEU A 521 -1.25 -26.33 11.88
CA LEU A 521 -1.52 -25.55 13.09
C LEU A 521 -2.94 -24.95 13.02
N PHE A 522 -3.97 -25.79 13.11
CA PHE A 522 -5.37 -25.38 12.88
C PHE A 522 -6.12 -24.98 14.16
N LYS A 523 -5.56 -25.27 15.34
CA LYS A 523 -6.13 -24.78 16.62
C LYS A 523 -5.59 -23.40 16.93
N GLU A 524 -6.42 -22.53 17.48
CA GLU A 524 -6.06 -21.16 17.84
C GLU A 524 -6.33 -20.88 19.33
N LYS A 525 -5.42 -20.15 19.97
CA LYS A 525 -5.63 -19.61 21.33
C LYS A 525 -5.14 -18.18 21.42
N THR A 526 -6.01 -17.27 21.82
CA THR A 526 -5.69 -15.84 21.98
C THR A 526 -5.76 -15.43 23.45
N ARG A 527 -4.75 -14.69 23.93
CA ARG A 527 -4.69 -14.22 25.33
C ARG A 527 -4.06 -12.81 25.43
N MET A 528 -4.72 -11.93 26.17
CA MET A 528 -4.16 -10.66 26.62
C MET A 528 -3.21 -10.89 27.80
N LEU A 529 -1.98 -10.39 27.70
CA LEU A 529 -0.95 -10.57 28.72
C LEU A 529 -0.35 -9.22 29.15
N ASN A 530 -0.27 -9.02 30.47
CA ASN A 530 0.74 -8.10 31.01
C ASN A 530 2.12 -8.73 30.79
N TYR A 531 3.11 -7.92 30.44
CA TYR A 531 4.49 -8.36 30.33
C TYR A 531 5.41 -7.62 31.30
N SER A 532 6.53 -8.25 31.61
CA SER A 532 7.60 -7.62 32.40
C SER A 532 8.80 -7.32 31.52
N ILE A 533 9.37 -6.13 31.69
CA ILE A 533 10.60 -5.74 31.02
C ILE A 533 11.77 -6.31 31.82
N LYS A 534 12.56 -7.19 31.19
CA LYS A 534 13.80 -7.69 31.76
C LYS A 534 14.98 -7.05 31.05
N LEU A 535 15.89 -6.50 31.85
CA LEU A 535 17.26 -6.29 31.43
C LEU A 535 18.08 -7.51 31.84
N ILE A 536 18.72 -8.15 30.88
CA ILE A 536 19.85 -9.06 31.15
C ILE A 536 20.96 -8.20 31.75
N ARG A 537 20.93 -8.05 33.08
CA ARG A 537 22.02 -7.45 33.82
C ARG A 537 23.24 -8.36 33.72
N HIS A 538 24.05 -8.18 32.68
CA HIS A 538 25.39 -8.77 32.57
C HIS A 538 26.23 -8.51 33.84
N GLN A 539 25.90 -7.48 34.60
CA GLN A 539 26.49 -7.19 35.91
C GLN A 539 26.36 -8.33 36.92
N GLU A 540 25.28 -9.11 36.95
CA GLU A 540 25.15 -10.22 37.91
C GLU A 540 26.07 -11.39 37.55
N ALA A 541 26.17 -11.73 36.26
CA ALA A 541 27.12 -12.73 35.77
C ALA A 541 28.59 -12.27 35.99
N VAL A 542 28.89 -10.98 35.77
CA VAL A 542 30.20 -10.38 36.05
C VAL A 542 30.51 -10.35 37.55
N LEU A 543 29.53 -10.07 38.42
CA LEU A 543 29.68 -10.10 39.87
C LEU A 543 29.91 -11.51 40.40
N ILE A 544 29.15 -12.50 39.92
CA ILE A 544 29.30 -13.91 40.32
C ILE A 544 30.65 -14.47 39.85
N SER A 545 31.03 -14.21 38.59
CA SER A 545 32.35 -14.60 38.08
C SER A 545 33.50 -13.89 38.81
N GLY A 546 33.32 -12.61 39.16
CA GLY A 546 34.24 -11.85 40.01
C GLY A 546 34.37 -12.44 41.42
N LEU A 547 33.26 -12.83 42.06
CA LEU A 547 33.24 -13.49 43.37
C LEU A 547 33.92 -14.86 43.35
N LEU A 548 33.66 -15.67 42.32
CA LEU A 548 34.30 -16.97 42.14
C LEU A 548 35.82 -16.82 41.93
N ALA A 549 36.24 -15.83 41.14
CA ALA A 549 37.66 -15.52 40.95
C ALA A 549 38.32 -15.08 42.26
N ALA A 550 37.69 -14.19 43.04
CA ALA A 550 38.17 -13.76 44.34
C ALA A 550 38.27 -14.93 45.34
N PHE A 551 37.28 -15.83 45.35
CA PHE A 551 37.27 -17.03 46.18
C PHE A 551 38.39 -18.00 45.79
N ALA A 552 38.62 -18.21 44.49
CA ALA A 552 39.72 -19.02 43.99
C ALA A 552 41.09 -18.44 44.41
N ILE A 553 41.28 -17.13 44.32
CA ILE A 553 42.48 -16.44 44.79
C ILE A 553 42.66 -16.61 46.30
N MET A 554 41.59 -16.48 47.08
CA MET A 554 41.60 -16.69 48.53
C MET A 554 42.02 -18.12 48.89
N LEU A 555 41.49 -19.13 48.19
CA LEU A 555 41.88 -20.54 48.38
C LEU A 555 43.35 -20.78 48.04
N ILE A 556 43.88 -20.15 46.98
CA ILE A 556 45.31 -20.21 46.63
C ILE A 556 46.15 -19.58 47.74
N PHE A 557 45.74 -18.42 48.26
CA PHE A 557 46.45 -17.71 49.33
C PHE A 557 46.46 -18.50 50.65
N LEU A 558 45.32 -19.10 51.02
CA LEU A 558 45.19 -19.97 52.19
C LEU A 558 46.04 -21.24 52.07
N ARG A 559 46.08 -21.87 50.88
CA ARG A 559 46.98 -23.01 50.60
C ARG A 559 48.45 -22.61 50.72
N ARG A 560 48.84 -21.43 50.22
CA ARG A 560 50.21 -20.90 50.36
C ARG A 560 50.58 -20.62 51.82
N ARG A 561 49.67 -20.09 52.64
CA ARG A 561 49.89 -19.88 54.09
C ARG A 561 50.06 -21.20 54.85
N LYS A 562 49.27 -22.25 54.55
CA LYS A 562 49.45 -23.57 55.17
C LYS A 562 50.82 -24.18 54.84
N LYS A 563 51.31 -24.05 53.60
CA LYS A 563 52.67 -24.50 53.23
C LYS A 563 53.79 -23.74 53.94
N LYS A 564 53.63 -22.43 54.22
CA LYS A 564 54.61 -21.66 55.00
C LYS A 564 54.65 -22.04 56.49
N LYS A 565 53.50 -22.34 57.11
CA LYS A 565 53.46 -22.83 58.49
C LYS A 565 54.07 -24.23 58.65
N LEU A 566 53.85 -25.12 57.66
CA LEU A 566 54.46 -26.45 57.67
C LEU A 566 55.99 -26.41 57.53
N LYS A 567 56.53 -25.42 56.79
CA LYS A 567 57.98 -25.18 56.68
C LYS A 567 58.64 -24.48 57.88
N MET A 568 57.86 -24.00 58.85
CA MET A 568 58.39 -23.45 60.12
C MET A 568 58.28 -24.45 61.28
N LEU A 569 57.66 -25.61 61.04
CA LEU A 569 57.52 -26.73 62.01
C LEU A 569 58.42 -27.92 61.66
N VAL A 570 59.15 -27.83 60.54
CA VAL A 570 60.26 -28.71 60.11
C VAL A 570 61.49 -27.83 60.11
#